data_AF-K1Y454-F1
#
_entry.id   AF-K1Y454-F1
#
_cell.length_a   1.000
_cell.length_b   1.000
_cell.length_c   1.000
_cell.angle_alpha   90.00
_cell.angle_beta   90.00
_cell.angle_gamma   90.00
#
_symmetry.space_group_name_H-M   'P 1'
#
loop_
_entity.id
_entity.type
_entity.pdbx_description
1 polymer ?
#
loop_
_entity_poly.entity_id
_entity_poly.type
_entity_poly.pdbx_seq_one_letter_code
_entity_poly.pdbx_strand_id
1 'polypeptide(L)'
;MSKKPQAHGYTIFRVDRNNPFYGLGEEVKGHEFRYSKVLDWQGTDEQLAFTMVRGNGFAGGRDGLVYNNVLALYTHVHADGTPQWAENFVSRCCRK
;
A
#
# COMPACT_ATOMS: atom_id res chain seq x y z
N MET A 1 -12.18 -16.79 7.36
CA MET A 1 -12.30 -15.83 6.24
C MET A 1 -13.74 -15.34 6.10
N SER A 2 -13.94 -14.11 5.64
CA SER A 2 -15.28 -13.52 5.48
C SER A 2 -16.11 -14.25 4.42
N LYS A 3 -17.45 -14.24 4.52
CA LYS A 3 -18.34 -14.84 3.51
C LYS A 3 -18.45 -14.04 2.20
N LYS A 4 -18.09 -12.75 2.24
CA LYS A 4 -18.08 -11.81 1.11
C LYS A 4 -16.75 -11.04 1.09
N PRO A 5 -16.30 -10.53 -0.06
CA PRO A 5 -15.10 -9.70 -0.13
C PRO A 5 -15.23 -8.47 0.76
N GLN A 6 -14.13 -8.11 1.40
CA GLN A 6 -14.01 -6.93 2.26
C GLN A 6 -13.60 -5.70 1.47
N ALA A 7 -12.86 -5.90 0.39
CA ALA A 7 -12.60 -4.87 -0.59
C ALA A 7 -12.54 -5.51 -1.97
N HIS A 8 -13.11 -4.83 -2.95
CA HIS A 8 -13.14 -5.24 -4.35
C HIS A 8 -13.15 -3.99 -5.24
N GLY A 9 -12.29 -3.97 -6.25
CA GLY A 9 -12.32 -2.99 -7.34
C GLY A 9 -11.11 -2.07 -7.39
N TYR A 10 -11.17 -1.06 -8.26
CA TYR A 10 -10.08 -0.10 -8.43
C TYR A 10 -9.82 0.74 -7.20
N THR A 11 -8.54 0.95 -6.90
CA THR A 11 -8.07 1.79 -5.83
C THR A 11 -7.15 2.89 -6.33
N ILE A 12 -7.08 3.96 -5.54
CA ILE A 12 -6.13 5.05 -5.70
C ILE A 12 -5.63 5.38 -4.30
N PHE A 13 -4.32 5.39 -4.11
CA PHE A 13 -3.71 5.88 -2.88
C PHE A 13 -2.79 7.05 -3.18
N ARG A 14 -2.69 7.98 -2.23
CA ARG A 14 -1.75 9.09 -2.24
C ARG A 14 -0.66 8.87 -1.21
N VAL A 15 0.59 9.02 -1.61
CA VAL A 15 1.75 8.92 -0.72
C VAL A 15 1.84 10.18 0.13
N ASP A 16 1.69 10.06 1.44
CA ASP A 16 1.78 11.20 2.36
C ASP A 16 2.84 11.02 3.45
N ARG A 17 3.54 9.87 3.46
CA ARG A 17 4.72 9.63 4.30
C ARG A 17 5.82 8.88 3.56
N ASN A 18 7.02 8.93 4.14
CA ASN A 18 8.20 8.27 3.60
C ASN A 18 8.00 6.76 3.53
N ASN A 19 8.40 6.18 2.40
CA ASN A 19 8.37 4.74 2.16
C ASN A 19 9.51 4.35 1.21
N PRO A 20 9.80 3.05 1.04
CA PRO A 20 10.94 2.62 0.24
C PRO A 20 10.80 2.79 -1.28
N PHE A 21 9.58 2.90 -1.81
CA PHE A 21 9.27 2.62 -3.23
C PHE A 21 8.57 3.74 -4.03
N TYR A 22 7.96 4.73 -3.38
CA TYR A 22 7.23 5.82 -4.03
C TYR A 22 7.57 7.18 -3.43
N GLY A 23 7.57 8.23 -4.25
CA GLY A 23 7.80 9.61 -3.80
C GLY A 23 6.62 10.21 -3.05
N LEU A 24 6.89 11.16 -2.15
CA LEU A 24 5.85 11.92 -1.45
C LEU A 24 4.97 12.70 -2.44
N GLY A 25 3.66 12.66 -2.21
CA GLY A 25 2.66 13.34 -3.05
C GLY A 25 2.21 12.54 -4.27
N GLU A 26 2.89 11.44 -4.62
CA GLU A 26 2.48 10.59 -5.75
C GLU A 26 1.10 9.97 -5.52
N GLU A 27 0.34 9.86 -6.60
CA GLU A 27 -0.89 9.06 -6.64
C GLU A 27 -0.68 7.81 -7.47
N VAL A 28 -1.05 6.67 -6.90
CA VAL A 28 -0.88 5.36 -7.51
C VAL A 28 -2.22 4.67 -7.67
N LYS A 29 -2.45 4.13 -8.86
CA LYS A 29 -3.66 3.37 -9.20
C LYS A 29 -3.38 1.87 -9.04
N GLY A 30 -4.37 1.17 -8.53
CA GLY A 30 -4.31 -0.28 -8.39
C GLY A 30 -5.68 -0.89 -8.26
N HIS A 31 -5.74 -2.05 -7.63
CA HIS A 31 -6.99 -2.70 -7.28
C HIS A 31 -6.87 -3.49 -5.98
N GLU A 32 -8.00 -3.66 -5.31
CA GLU A 32 -8.12 -4.54 -4.15
C GLU A 32 -9.03 -5.70 -4.52
N PHE A 33 -8.66 -6.91 -4.08
CA PHE A 33 -9.56 -8.05 -4.05
C PHE A 33 -9.23 -8.94 -2.86
N ARG A 34 -9.91 -8.72 -1.74
CA ARG A 34 -9.59 -9.42 -0.49
C ARG A 34 -10.81 -9.84 0.31
N TYR A 35 -10.66 -10.96 1.01
CA TYR A 35 -11.61 -11.49 1.99
C TYR A 35 -11.10 -11.42 3.43
N SER A 36 -9.79 -11.22 3.58
CA SER A 36 -9.12 -11.02 4.87
C SER A 36 -9.55 -9.71 5.51
N LYS A 37 -9.46 -9.66 6.84
CA LYS A 37 -9.66 -8.48 7.67
C LYS A 37 -8.49 -8.36 8.62
N VAL A 38 -8.13 -7.12 8.93
CA VAL A 38 -7.32 -6.84 10.11
C VAL A 38 -8.28 -6.86 11.30
N LEU A 39 -8.12 -7.83 12.20
CA LEU A 39 -8.99 -7.98 13.39
C LEU A 39 -8.41 -7.24 14.59
N ASP A 40 -7.10 -7.34 14.74
CA ASP A 40 -6.32 -6.63 15.74
C ASP A 40 -5.02 -6.17 15.07
N TRP A 41 -4.62 -4.94 15.38
CA TRP A 41 -3.36 -4.34 14.97
C TRP A 41 -2.95 -3.32 16.04
N GLN A 42 -1.82 -3.59 16.68
CA GLN A 42 -1.30 -2.80 17.80
C GLN A 42 -0.29 -1.74 17.35
N GLY A 43 -0.21 -1.49 16.04
CA GLY A 43 0.60 -0.41 15.48
C GLY A 43 -0.11 0.93 15.54
N THR A 44 0.50 1.92 14.91
CA THR A 44 -0.07 3.27 14.83
C THR A 44 -0.22 3.68 13.38
N ASP A 45 -1.18 4.58 13.13
CA ASP A 45 -1.46 5.08 11.78
C ASP A 45 -0.21 5.61 11.11
N GLU A 46 0.77 6.16 11.85
CA GLU A 46 2.09 6.64 11.38
C GLU A 46 2.88 5.62 10.56
N GLN A 47 2.65 4.32 10.79
CA GLN A 47 3.29 3.24 10.05
C GLN A 47 2.66 2.98 8.68
N LEU A 48 1.48 3.55 8.41
CA LEU A 48 0.79 3.48 7.12
C LEU A 48 1.14 4.70 6.28
N ALA A 49 1.90 4.49 5.22
CA ALA A 49 2.49 5.58 4.43
C ALA A 49 1.53 6.23 3.44
N PHE A 50 0.37 5.62 3.19
CA PHE A 50 -0.56 6.03 2.14
C PHE A 50 -1.95 6.34 2.68
N THR A 51 -2.53 7.43 2.20
CA THR A 51 -3.97 7.72 2.37
C THR A 51 -4.73 7.18 1.16
N MET A 52 -5.80 6.44 1.38
CA MET A 52 -6.68 5.97 0.31
C MET A 52 -7.53 7.13 -0.21
N VAL A 53 -7.36 7.46 -1.50
CA VAL A 53 -8.26 8.37 -2.24
C VAL A 53 -9.48 7.60 -2.73
N ARG A 54 -9.29 6.32 -3.09
CA ARG A 54 -10.34 5.37 -3.45
C ARG A 54 -9.93 3.97 -3.01
N GLY A 55 -10.86 3.23 -2.41
CA GLY A 55 -10.60 1.88 -1.87
C GLY A 55 -10.62 1.88 -0.35
N ASN A 56 -10.34 0.72 0.24
CA ASN A 56 -10.41 0.55 1.70
C ASN A 56 -9.04 0.57 2.36
N GLY A 57 -8.01 0.01 1.72
CA GLY A 57 -6.68 -0.13 2.28
C GLY A 57 -6.61 -1.11 3.45
N PHE A 58 -5.67 -0.83 4.35
CA PHE A 58 -5.34 -1.62 5.53
C PHE A 58 -6.26 -1.33 6.70
N ALA A 59 -6.27 -0.10 7.21
CA ALA A 59 -7.05 0.34 8.36
C ALA A 59 -7.30 1.86 8.28
N GLY A 60 -8.46 2.32 8.76
CA GLY A 60 -8.74 3.76 8.89
C GLY A 60 -8.72 4.58 7.58
N GLY A 61 -8.92 3.93 6.42
CA GLY A 61 -8.76 4.60 5.12
C GLY A 61 -7.30 4.84 4.72
N ARG A 62 -6.36 4.10 5.31
CA ARG A 62 -4.92 4.15 5.04
C ARG A 62 -4.40 2.78 4.63
N ASP A 63 -3.31 2.75 3.87
CA ASP A 63 -2.59 1.54 3.44
C ASP A 63 -1.07 1.79 3.46
N GLY A 64 -0.29 0.81 3.05
CA GLY A 64 1.17 0.94 2.93
C GLY A 64 1.86 0.83 4.27
N LEU A 65 1.71 -0.31 4.93
CA LEU A 65 2.43 -0.60 6.17
C LEU A 65 3.92 -0.72 5.87
N VAL A 66 4.71 0.16 6.48
CA VAL A 66 6.16 0.21 6.32
C VAL A 66 6.87 -0.34 7.56
N TYR A 67 7.81 -1.25 7.33
CA TYR A 67 8.76 -1.69 8.34
C TYR A 67 10.14 -1.89 7.70
N ASN A 68 11.12 -1.07 8.08
CA ASN A 68 12.44 -1.01 7.42
C ASN A 68 12.30 -0.81 5.90
N ASN A 69 12.81 -1.74 5.09
CA ASN A 69 12.72 -1.71 3.62
C ASN A 69 11.52 -2.52 3.08
N VAL A 70 10.58 -2.93 3.94
CA VAL A 70 9.37 -3.67 3.55
C VAL A 70 8.19 -2.71 3.48
N LEU A 71 7.44 -2.79 2.37
CA LEU A 71 6.13 -2.15 2.20
C LEU A 71 5.10 -3.26 1.97
N ALA A 72 4.08 -3.31 2.82
CA ALA A 72 2.94 -4.21 2.66
C ALA A 72 1.69 -3.41 2.26
N LEU A 73 0.95 -3.95 1.28
CA LEU A 73 -0.23 -3.31 0.70
C LEU A 73 -1.37 -4.30 0.58
N TYR A 74 -2.61 -3.81 0.72
CA TYR A 74 -3.76 -4.49 0.16
C TYR A 74 -4.03 -4.08 -1.28
N THR A 75 -3.64 -2.86 -1.66
CA THR A 75 -3.65 -2.44 -3.06
C THR A 75 -2.63 -3.25 -3.87
N HIS A 76 -3.12 -4.01 -4.85
CA HIS A 76 -2.32 -4.61 -5.89
C HIS A 76 -1.99 -3.56 -6.95
N VAL A 77 -0.70 -3.33 -7.16
CA VAL A 77 -0.17 -2.44 -8.20
C VAL A 77 0.38 -3.25 -9.35
N HIS A 78 0.36 -2.69 -10.56
CA HIS A 78 1.00 -3.27 -11.73
C HIS A 78 2.27 -2.49 -12.04
N ALA A 79 3.42 -3.15 -12.14
CA ALA A 79 4.71 -2.50 -12.33
C ALA A 79 4.72 -1.54 -13.54
N ASP A 80 4.14 -1.92 -14.68
CA ASP A 80 4.07 -1.04 -15.85
C ASP A 80 3.22 0.24 -15.64
N GLY A 81 2.24 0.18 -14.72
CA GLY A 81 1.44 1.34 -14.33
C GLY A 81 2.10 2.20 -13.25
N THR A 82 3.17 1.69 -12.63
CA THR A 82 3.94 2.32 -11.55
C THR A 82 5.43 1.96 -11.67
N PRO A 83 6.10 2.35 -12.77
CA PRO A 83 7.46 1.88 -13.08
C PRO A 83 8.47 2.21 -11.97
N GLN A 84 8.25 3.31 -11.24
CA GLN A 84 9.05 3.72 -10.10
C GLN A 84 9.12 2.63 -9.00
N TRP A 85 8.10 1.79 -8.87
CA TRP A 85 8.11 0.68 -7.91
C TRP A 85 9.26 -0.30 -8.22
N ALA A 86 9.41 -0.70 -9.49
CA ALA A 86 10.42 -1.69 -9.89
C ALA A 86 11.84 -1.12 -9.77
N GLU A 87 12.04 0.12 -10.23
CA GLU A 87 13.32 0.82 -10.12
C GLU A 87 13.76 0.99 -8.66
N ASN A 88 12.85 1.45 -7.80
CA ASN A 88 13.13 1.65 -6.38
C ASN A 88 13.31 0.32 -5.64
N PHE A 89 12.58 -0.74 -6.02
CA PHE A 89 12.78 -2.07 -5.46
C PHE A 89 14.21 -2.56 -5.69
N VAL A 90 14.70 -2.51 -6.94
CA VAL A 90 16.08 -2.91 -7.27
C VAL A 90 17.10 -2.04 -6.54
N SER A 91 16.88 -0.72 -6.51
CA SER A 91 17.74 0.22 -5.77
C SER A 91 17.88 -0.13 -4.29
N ARG A 92 16.78 -0.57 -3.64
CA ARG A 92 16.80 -1.02 -2.24
C ARG A 92 17.58 -2.32 -2.05
N CYS A 93 17.52 -3.25 -3.00
CA CYS A 93 18.30 -4.50 -2.95
C CYS A 93 19.81 -4.27 -3.11
N CYS A 94 20.22 -3.23 -3.83
CA CYS A 94 21.64 -2.92 -4.06
C CYS A 94 22.30 -2.12 -2.93
N ARG A 95 21.53 -1.62 -1.95
CA ARG A 95 22.08 -0.92 -0.79
C ARG A 95 22.68 -1.94 0.20
N LYS A 96 23.94 -1.71 0.59
CA LYS A 96 24.63 -2.49 1.63
C LYS A 96 24.10 -2.14 3.02
#